data_AF-A0A1U7J199-F1
#
_entry.id   AF-A0A1U7J199-F1
#
_cell.length_a   1.000
_cell.length_b   1.000
_cell.length_c   1.000
_cell.angle_alpha   90.00
_cell.angle_beta   90.00
_cell.angle_gamma   90.00
#
_symmetry.space_group_name_H-M   'P 1'
#
loop_
_entity.id
_entity.type
_entity.pdbx_description
1 polymer ?
#
loop_
_entity_poly.entity_id
_entity_poly.type
_entity_poly.pdbx_seq_one_letter_code
_entity_poly.pdbx_strand_id
1 'polypeptide(L)'
;MSQSSRKQTSDDNKQLSGNIFNIRTQRFCRSVFALGLMTVLVGACGESAPERETSDGSTNVQTEEVAEDTESYIGQVVTIRSEPVEKVGDNSFTVNDEQFFGSEPILVINASGEPLLLPEDGVEVQVTGEVRNFLISEVDQEFDLTLDPNLYEEYEDQAVIIAQSIALAPEPGEISANPEQYYGETLAVTGEVGEIQSEGTFTLDEDRLLGAEDLLVIYAQPKAGTSASEAVPPTITDDEQVAVTGVLRPFVVSELERDYDLTWDAGVQEQLEADYSERPVLIATAVYSSAIPD
;
A
#
# COMPACT_ATOMS: atom_id res chain seq x y z
N MET A 1 -43.86 -24.05 -49.81
CA MET A 1 -44.02 -22.91 -50.72
C MET A 1 -43.60 -21.68 -49.93
N SER A 2 -42.35 -21.23 -49.99
CA SER A 2 -41.61 -20.54 -51.07
C SER A 2 -41.72 -19.02 -50.96
N GLN A 3 -40.57 -18.34 -51.16
CA GLN A 3 -40.29 -16.89 -51.29
C GLN A 3 -40.00 -16.19 -49.94
N SER A 4 -38.78 -15.83 -49.50
CA SER A 4 -37.56 -15.27 -50.15
C SER A 4 -37.75 -13.87 -50.74
N SER A 5 -37.13 -12.84 -50.12
CA SER A 5 -36.14 -12.00 -50.81
C SER A 5 -35.54 -10.86 -49.97
N ARG A 6 -34.22 -10.71 -50.20
CA ARG A 6 -33.28 -9.66 -49.79
C ARG A 6 -33.60 -8.28 -50.39
N LYS A 7 -33.03 -7.21 -49.82
CA LYS A 7 -32.05 -6.27 -50.45
C LYS A 7 -31.74 -5.05 -49.54
N GLN A 8 -30.48 -4.85 -49.14
CA GLN A 8 -29.43 -3.93 -49.69
C GLN A 8 -29.45 -2.52 -49.04
N THR A 9 -28.40 -2.13 -48.26
CA THR A 9 -27.18 -1.32 -48.63
C THR A 9 -27.53 0.06 -49.20
N SER A 10 -26.86 1.19 -48.98
CA SER A 10 -25.57 1.63 -48.41
C SER A 10 -25.64 3.16 -48.35
N ASP A 11 -24.75 3.78 -47.59
CA ASP A 11 -24.14 5.12 -47.78
C ASP A 11 -25.03 6.37 -47.92
N ASP A 12 -24.82 7.37 -47.05
CA ASP A 12 -24.07 8.54 -47.51
C ASP A 12 -23.73 9.55 -46.40
N ASN A 13 -22.46 9.91 -46.43
CA ASN A 13 -21.76 10.97 -45.71
C ASN A 13 -22.12 12.35 -46.29
N LYS A 14 -22.45 13.35 -45.47
CA LYS A 14 -22.12 14.77 -45.77
C LYS A 14 -22.37 15.76 -44.62
N GLN A 15 -21.25 16.27 -44.11
CA GLN A 15 -20.88 17.69 -44.05
C GLN A 15 -21.73 18.73 -43.32
N LEU A 16 -21.08 19.28 -42.28
CA LEU A 16 -20.66 20.69 -42.13
C LEU A 16 -21.73 21.80 -42.21
N SER A 17 -21.96 22.40 -41.05
CA SER A 17 -22.19 23.84 -40.88
C SER A 17 -21.57 24.18 -39.52
N GLY A 18 -20.60 25.06 -39.34
CA GLY A 18 -20.38 26.35 -39.98
C GLY A 18 -20.56 27.42 -38.90
N ASN A 19 -19.47 28.02 -38.43
CA ASN A 19 -19.35 29.34 -37.75
C ASN A 19 -17.87 29.52 -37.38
N ILE A 20 -17.01 30.08 -38.24
CA ILE A 20 -16.76 31.53 -38.43
C ILE A 20 -16.59 32.29 -37.10
N PHE A 21 -15.34 32.48 -36.66
CA PHE A 21 -14.94 33.75 -36.05
C PHE A 21 -13.56 34.21 -36.51
N ASN A 22 -13.48 35.52 -36.71
CA ASN A 22 -12.52 36.28 -37.49
C ASN A 22 -11.20 36.57 -36.77
N ILE A 23 -10.10 36.41 -37.51
CA ILE A 23 -9.01 37.38 -37.78
C ILE A 23 -8.66 38.40 -36.68
N ARG A 24 -7.40 38.32 -36.18
CA ARG A 24 -6.54 39.51 -36.06
C ARG A 24 -5.05 39.16 -36.13
N THR A 25 -4.47 39.48 -37.27
CA THR A 25 -3.04 39.63 -37.53
C THR A 25 -2.54 40.93 -36.89
N GLN A 26 -1.40 40.94 -36.22
CA GLN A 26 -0.63 42.17 -36.04
C GLN A 26 0.88 41.94 -36.05
N ARG A 27 1.53 42.78 -36.85
CA ARG A 27 2.93 42.75 -37.29
C ARG A 27 3.88 43.38 -36.28
N PHE A 28 5.13 42.93 -36.36
CA PHE A 28 6.40 43.64 -36.14
C PHE A 28 6.31 45.15 -35.85
N CYS A 29 6.94 45.57 -34.76
CA CYS A 29 7.67 46.84 -34.67
C CYS A 29 9.03 46.61 -34.00
N ARG A 30 10.08 47.04 -34.70
CA ARG A 30 11.44 47.21 -34.16
C ARG A 30 11.43 48.40 -33.21
N SER A 31 12.12 48.30 -32.08
CA SER A 31 12.98 49.38 -31.57
C SER A 31 14.00 48.86 -30.56
N VAL A 32 15.21 49.37 -30.74
CA VAL A 32 16.46 49.14 -30.00
C VAL A 32 16.51 50.03 -28.75
N PHE A 33 17.43 49.71 -27.82
CA PHE A 33 17.85 50.35 -26.55
C PHE A 33 17.45 49.45 -25.36
N ALA A 34 18.32 49.02 -24.44
CA ALA A 34 19.74 49.31 -24.19
C ALA A 34 20.34 48.17 -23.33
N LEU A 35 21.67 48.08 -23.33
CA LEU A 35 22.48 47.19 -22.49
C LEU A 35 22.04 47.22 -21.01
N GLY A 36 21.74 46.04 -20.46
CA GLY A 36 21.72 45.77 -19.03
C GLY A 36 22.26 44.35 -18.83
N LEU A 37 23.55 44.25 -18.48
CA LEU A 37 24.24 43.00 -18.23
C LEU A 37 23.89 42.56 -16.80
N MET A 38 22.84 41.75 -16.64
CA MET A 38 22.58 41.00 -15.41
C MET A 38 22.83 39.52 -15.69
N THR A 39 23.99 39.05 -15.28
CA THR A 39 24.25 37.63 -15.05
C THR A 39 23.44 37.18 -13.84
N VAL A 40 22.28 36.57 -14.09
CA VAL A 40 21.61 35.73 -13.12
C VAL A 40 22.14 34.31 -13.34
N LEU A 41 22.99 33.87 -12.40
CA LEU A 41 23.33 32.46 -12.26
C LEU A 41 22.06 31.77 -11.76
N VAL A 42 21.27 31.22 -12.68
CA VAL A 42 20.27 30.21 -12.30
C VAL A 42 21.08 28.94 -12.09
N GLY A 43 21.37 28.64 -10.82
CA GLY A 43 21.79 27.33 -10.42
C GLY A 43 20.72 26.35 -10.87
N ALA A 44 21.12 25.41 -11.71
CA ALA A 44 20.37 24.18 -11.90
C ALA A 44 20.38 23.45 -10.56
N CYS A 45 19.32 23.64 -9.77
CA CYS A 45 18.94 22.61 -8.81
C CYS A 45 18.43 21.44 -9.66
N GLY A 46 19.13 20.32 -9.60
CA GLY A 46 18.52 19.04 -9.90
C GLY A 46 17.29 18.92 -9.02
N GLU A 47 16.16 18.67 -9.65
CA GLU A 47 14.90 18.38 -8.99
C GLU A 47 15.03 16.95 -8.45
N SER A 48 15.60 16.82 -7.25
CA SER A 48 15.34 15.66 -6.41
C SER A 48 13.86 15.74 -6.05
N ALA A 49 13.09 14.75 -6.48
CA ALA A 49 11.70 14.60 -6.06
C ALA A 49 11.66 14.60 -4.52
N PRO A 50 10.66 15.23 -3.89
CA PRO A 50 10.56 15.24 -2.44
C PRO A 50 10.14 13.85 -1.96
N GLU A 51 11.10 13.07 -1.42
CA GLU A 51 10.80 11.96 -0.51
C GLU A 51 9.98 12.51 0.65
N ARG A 52 8.75 12.01 0.80
CA ARG A 52 7.90 12.38 1.94
C ARG A 52 8.29 11.54 3.13
N GLU A 53 9.07 12.13 4.03
CA GLU A 53 9.29 11.59 5.38
C GLU A 53 7.93 11.46 6.10
N THR A 54 7.63 10.28 6.64
CA THR A 54 6.51 10.12 7.56
C THR A 54 6.82 10.83 8.88
N SER A 55 5.80 11.05 9.72
CA SER A 55 5.97 11.73 11.01
C SER A 55 6.96 11.03 11.97
N ASP A 56 7.35 9.79 11.68
CA ASP A 56 8.29 8.97 12.47
C ASP A 56 9.67 8.80 11.80
N GLY A 57 9.94 9.50 10.68
CA GLY A 57 11.25 9.45 10.01
C GLY A 57 11.49 8.20 9.17
N SER A 58 10.45 7.41 8.89
CA SER A 58 10.48 6.36 7.87
C SER A 58 10.16 6.93 6.49
N THR A 59 10.80 6.40 5.46
CA THR A 59 10.42 6.63 4.06
C THR A 59 9.56 5.45 3.62
N ASN A 60 8.33 5.71 3.16
CA ASN A 60 7.55 4.68 2.46
C ASN A 60 8.11 4.57 1.05
N VAL A 61 8.84 3.49 0.80
CA VAL A 61 9.52 3.20 -0.47
C VAL A 61 8.82 2.00 -1.09
N GLN A 62 8.66 2.00 -2.41
CA GLN A 62 8.12 0.83 -3.09
C GLN A 62 9.11 -0.33 -3.00
N THR A 63 8.61 -1.56 -2.89
CA THR A 63 9.45 -2.77 -2.82
C THR A 63 10.39 -2.86 -4.01
N GLU A 64 9.88 -2.48 -5.18
CA GLU A 64 10.57 -2.37 -6.45
C GLU A 64 11.79 -1.47 -6.34
N GLU A 65 11.63 -0.28 -5.75
CA GLU A 65 12.71 0.69 -5.59
C GLU A 65 13.79 0.19 -4.62
N VAL A 66 13.40 -0.54 -3.55
CA VAL A 66 14.34 -1.15 -2.59
C VAL A 66 15.04 -2.37 -3.21
N ALA A 67 14.36 -3.17 -4.03
CA ALA A 67 14.91 -4.37 -4.66
C ALA A 67 15.88 -4.05 -5.81
N GLU A 68 15.65 -2.96 -6.54
CA GLU A 68 16.53 -2.54 -7.64
C GLU A 68 17.88 -1.98 -7.18
N ASP A 69 17.93 -1.31 -6.03
CA ASP A 69 19.16 -0.71 -5.49
C ASP A 69 19.17 -0.76 -3.95
N THR A 70 19.11 -1.97 -3.39
CA THR A 70 19.06 -2.17 -1.93
C THR A 70 20.23 -1.52 -1.20
N GLU A 71 21.41 -1.47 -1.83
CA GLU A 71 22.60 -0.84 -1.27
C GLU A 71 22.42 0.68 -1.02
N SER A 72 21.62 1.36 -1.85
CA SER A 72 21.34 2.79 -1.67
C SER A 72 20.51 3.10 -0.41
N TYR A 73 19.81 2.10 0.12
CA TYR A 73 18.98 2.22 1.32
C TYR A 73 19.72 1.87 2.62
N ILE A 74 21.01 1.49 2.57
CA ILE A 74 21.76 1.15 3.78
C ILE A 74 21.70 2.29 4.82
N GLY A 75 21.29 1.95 6.04
CA GLY A 75 21.06 2.85 7.18
C GLY A 75 19.69 3.52 7.20
N GLN A 76 18.81 3.20 6.25
CA GLN A 76 17.44 3.73 6.17
C GLN A 76 16.43 2.70 6.68
N VAL A 77 15.35 3.19 7.28
CA VAL A 77 14.18 2.37 7.62
C VAL A 77 13.21 2.41 6.45
N VAL A 78 12.93 1.24 5.88
CA VAL A 78 12.04 1.05 4.74
C VAL A 78 10.84 0.20 5.14
N THR A 79 9.73 0.39 4.43
CA THR A 79 8.57 -0.50 4.47
C THR A 79 8.33 -1.05 3.08
N ILE A 80 8.40 -2.36 2.90
CA ILE A 80 8.18 -3.04 1.62
C ILE A 80 6.99 -4.01 1.72
N ARG A 81 6.33 -4.29 0.61
CA ARG A 81 5.30 -5.34 0.43
C ARG A 81 5.73 -6.32 -0.65
N SER A 82 5.84 -7.60 -0.31
CA SER A 82 6.36 -8.60 -1.26
C SER A 82 5.93 -10.00 -0.87
N GLU A 83 5.82 -10.88 -1.86
CA GLU A 83 5.65 -12.31 -1.63
C GLU A 83 6.94 -12.94 -1.06
N PRO A 84 6.85 -13.67 0.08
CA PRO A 84 7.97 -14.48 0.56
C PRO A 84 8.32 -15.61 -0.43
N VAL A 85 9.60 -15.74 -0.75
CA VAL A 85 10.08 -16.70 -1.77
C VAL A 85 10.60 -17.97 -1.12
N GLU A 86 11.55 -17.84 -0.20
CA GLU A 86 12.19 -18.97 0.45
C GLU A 86 12.47 -18.70 1.92
N LYS A 87 12.16 -19.67 2.78
CA LYS A 87 12.58 -19.64 4.18
C LYS A 87 14.05 -20.04 4.27
N VAL A 88 14.90 -19.14 4.76
CA VAL A 88 16.33 -19.38 4.93
C VAL A 88 16.62 -19.99 6.30
N GLY A 89 15.96 -19.51 7.35
CA GLY A 89 16.09 -20.01 8.72
C GLY A 89 14.83 -19.75 9.54
N ASP A 90 14.85 -20.07 10.84
CA ASP A 90 13.66 -19.94 11.69
C ASP A 90 13.09 -18.51 11.75
N ASN A 91 13.97 -17.51 11.63
CA ASN A 91 13.67 -16.10 11.75
C ASN A 91 13.99 -15.32 10.46
N SER A 92 14.15 -15.99 9.32
CA SER A 92 14.58 -15.32 8.09
C SER A 92 14.02 -15.97 6.85
N PHE A 93 13.85 -15.14 5.83
CA PHE A 93 13.32 -15.51 4.53
C PHE A 93 13.80 -14.53 3.48
N THR A 94 13.65 -14.89 2.22
CA THR A 94 13.92 -13.99 1.11
C THR A 94 12.63 -13.47 0.48
N VAL A 95 12.72 -12.26 -0.06
CA VAL A 95 11.67 -11.62 -0.84
C VAL A 95 12.20 -11.26 -2.23
N ASN A 96 11.34 -11.27 -3.24
CA ASN A 96 11.65 -10.84 -4.59
C ASN A 96 10.59 -9.88 -5.10
N ASP A 97 10.98 -8.96 -5.97
CA ASP A 97 10.03 -8.28 -6.82
C ASP A 97 9.75 -9.14 -8.07
N GLU A 98 8.53 -9.64 -8.20
CA GLU A 98 8.10 -10.50 -9.30
C GLU A 98 8.20 -9.83 -10.69
N GLN A 99 8.27 -8.49 -10.73
CA GLN A 99 8.24 -7.71 -11.96
C GLN A 99 9.58 -7.73 -12.72
N PHE A 100 10.68 -8.09 -12.06
CA PHE A 100 12.01 -8.14 -12.66
C PHE A 100 12.64 -9.53 -12.56
N PHE A 101 12.57 -10.28 -13.66
CA PHE A 101 13.36 -11.50 -13.85
C PHE A 101 14.87 -11.17 -13.76
N GLY A 102 15.47 -11.34 -12.58
CA GLY A 102 16.93 -11.34 -12.41
C GLY A 102 17.51 -10.49 -11.28
N SER A 103 16.70 -9.86 -10.42
CA SER A 103 17.20 -9.29 -9.15
C SER A 103 17.57 -10.42 -8.18
N GLU A 104 18.65 -10.21 -7.41
CA GLU A 104 18.99 -11.12 -6.32
C GLU A 104 17.94 -10.98 -5.19
N PRO A 105 17.45 -12.08 -4.61
CA PRO A 105 16.51 -12.02 -3.50
C PRO A 105 17.09 -11.27 -2.30
N ILE A 106 16.29 -10.39 -1.71
CA ILE A 106 16.70 -9.66 -0.52
C ILE A 106 16.44 -10.54 0.69
N LEU A 107 17.46 -10.74 1.52
CA LEU A 107 17.28 -11.42 2.80
C LEU A 107 16.58 -10.50 3.79
N VAL A 108 15.51 -11.01 4.40
CA VAL A 108 14.80 -10.39 5.52
C VAL A 108 15.08 -11.21 6.77
N ILE A 109 15.47 -10.53 7.85
CA ILE A 109 15.73 -11.13 9.15
C ILE A 109 14.78 -10.53 10.17
N ASN A 110 13.95 -11.36 10.79
CA ASN A 110 13.06 -10.96 11.87
C ASN A 110 13.87 -10.69 13.15
N ALA A 111 13.99 -9.42 13.52
CA ALA A 111 14.71 -8.98 14.70
C ALA A 111 14.00 -9.30 16.02
N SER A 112 12.72 -9.71 16.00
CA SER A 112 12.01 -10.06 17.23
C SER A 112 12.49 -11.36 17.88
N GLY A 113 13.19 -12.21 17.11
CA GLY A 113 13.61 -13.54 17.54
C GLY A 113 12.49 -14.59 17.61
N GLU A 114 11.25 -14.19 17.28
CA GLU A 114 10.13 -15.13 17.18
C GLU A 114 10.17 -15.88 15.84
N PRO A 115 9.97 -17.21 15.86
CA PRO A 115 9.91 -18.00 14.64
C PRO A 115 8.83 -17.46 13.70
N LEU A 116 9.21 -17.24 12.45
CA LEU A 116 8.28 -16.78 11.43
C LEU A 116 7.63 -17.98 10.72
N LEU A 117 6.30 -17.96 10.69
CA LEU A 117 5.51 -18.80 9.80
C LEU A 117 5.23 -17.98 8.54
N LEU A 118 5.83 -18.38 7.43
CA LEU A 118 5.51 -17.76 6.14
C LEU A 118 4.12 -18.21 5.70
N PRO A 119 3.33 -17.33 5.08
CA PRO A 119 2.08 -17.74 4.47
C PRO A 119 2.33 -18.82 3.42
N GLU A 120 1.48 -19.84 3.43
CA GLU A 120 1.33 -20.76 2.30
C GLU A 120 0.34 -20.06 1.32
N ASP A 121 0.53 -20.19 0.01
CA ASP A 121 -0.36 -19.64 -1.05
C ASP A 121 -0.07 -18.24 -1.61
N GLY A 122 1.16 -17.72 -1.49
CA GLY A 122 1.58 -16.51 -2.20
C GLY A 122 1.06 -15.20 -1.62
N VAL A 123 0.46 -15.23 -0.42
CA VAL A 123 0.06 -14.01 0.28
C VAL A 123 1.30 -13.14 0.56
N GLU A 124 1.23 -11.88 0.15
CA GLU A 124 2.29 -10.92 0.42
C GLU A 124 2.47 -10.67 1.92
N VAL A 125 3.66 -10.20 2.29
CA VAL A 125 3.94 -9.66 3.63
C VAL A 125 4.39 -8.22 3.53
N GLN A 126 3.98 -7.40 4.49
CA GLN A 126 4.56 -6.08 4.71
C GLN A 126 5.71 -6.19 5.71
N VAL A 127 6.89 -5.78 5.30
CA VAL A 127 8.10 -5.77 6.13
C VAL A 127 8.52 -4.34 6.38
N THR A 128 8.60 -3.93 7.64
CA THR A 128 9.21 -2.65 8.03
C THR A 128 10.50 -2.94 8.79
N GLY A 129 11.61 -2.37 8.34
CA GLY A 129 12.93 -2.67 8.90
C GLY A 129 14.01 -1.74 8.43
N GLU A 130 15.19 -1.84 9.05
CA GLU A 130 16.37 -1.09 8.63
C GLU A 130 17.15 -1.90 7.60
N VAL A 131 17.53 -1.28 6.47
CA VAL A 131 18.44 -1.89 5.52
C VAL A 131 19.87 -1.75 6.02
N ARG A 132 20.61 -2.85 6.16
CA ARG A 132 22.00 -2.84 6.66
C ARG A 132 22.87 -3.80 5.88
N ASN A 133 24.18 -3.57 5.94
CA ASN A 133 25.14 -4.56 5.49
C ASN A 133 25.18 -5.72 6.50
N PHE A 134 25.03 -6.95 6.02
CA PHE A 134 24.86 -8.13 6.85
C PHE A 134 26.20 -8.68 7.34
N LEU A 135 26.32 -8.75 8.66
CA LEU A 135 27.38 -9.47 9.35
C LEU A 135 26.71 -10.35 10.40
N ILE A 136 26.74 -11.67 10.20
CA ILE A 136 26.02 -12.61 11.07
C ILE A 136 26.33 -12.39 12.55
N SER A 137 27.60 -12.14 12.87
CA SER A 137 28.04 -11.95 14.26
C SER A 137 27.52 -10.68 14.92
N GLU A 138 27.23 -9.64 14.13
CA GLU A 138 26.63 -8.40 14.65
C GLU A 138 25.15 -8.60 14.91
N VAL A 139 24.44 -9.19 13.94
CA VAL A 139 23.00 -9.46 14.03
C VAL A 139 22.67 -10.44 15.16
N ASP A 140 23.41 -11.54 15.27
CA ASP A 140 23.24 -12.50 16.38
C ASP A 140 23.41 -11.83 17.74
N GLN A 141 24.41 -10.97 17.89
CA GLN A 141 24.71 -10.30 19.16
C GLN A 141 23.71 -9.19 19.48
N GLU A 142 23.32 -8.40 18.49
CA GLU A 142 22.46 -7.24 18.67
C GLU A 142 21.02 -7.66 19.00
N PHE A 143 20.52 -8.71 18.34
CA PHE A 143 19.13 -9.16 18.43
C PHE A 143 18.95 -10.46 19.22
N ASP A 144 20.00 -10.96 19.88
CA ASP A 144 20.01 -12.21 20.66
C ASP A 144 19.51 -13.42 19.85
N LEU A 145 19.95 -13.49 18.59
CA LEU A 145 19.60 -14.56 17.66
C LEU A 145 20.64 -15.69 17.69
N THR A 146 20.32 -16.80 17.03
CA THR A 146 21.23 -17.94 16.85
C THR A 146 21.15 -18.42 15.42
N LEU A 147 21.63 -17.59 14.50
CA LEU A 147 21.65 -17.87 13.07
C LEU A 147 22.70 -18.97 12.76
N ASP A 148 22.34 -19.97 11.96
CA ASP A 148 23.29 -21.01 11.52
C ASP A 148 24.22 -20.46 10.43
N PRO A 149 25.54 -20.32 10.68
CA PRO A 149 26.45 -19.71 9.70
C PRO A 149 26.47 -20.38 8.33
N ASN A 150 26.11 -21.67 8.24
CA ASN A 150 26.09 -22.37 6.96
C ASN A 150 24.92 -21.94 6.06
N LEU A 151 23.82 -21.44 6.64
CA LEU A 151 22.65 -20.97 5.90
C LEU A 151 22.85 -19.56 5.35
N TYR A 152 23.78 -18.79 5.93
CA TYR A 152 23.94 -17.37 5.60
C TYR A 152 25.26 -17.02 4.89
N GLU A 153 26.07 -18.00 4.51
CA GLU A 153 27.39 -17.77 3.88
C GLU A 153 27.28 -16.93 2.59
N GLU A 154 26.18 -17.06 1.85
CA GLU A 154 25.95 -16.31 0.60
C GLU A 154 25.47 -14.86 0.81
N TYR A 155 24.97 -14.53 2.00
CA TYR A 155 24.44 -13.21 2.33
C TYR A 155 25.42 -12.33 3.10
N GLU A 156 26.55 -12.87 3.55
CA GLU A 156 27.58 -12.11 4.28
C GLU A 156 28.09 -10.93 3.41
N ASP A 157 28.25 -9.77 4.04
CA ASP A 157 28.60 -8.50 3.41
C ASP A 157 27.56 -7.97 2.38
N GLN A 158 26.36 -8.56 2.27
CA GLN A 158 25.28 -8.07 1.39
C GLN A 158 24.32 -7.13 2.13
N ALA A 159 23.54 -6.34 1.38
CA ALA A 159 22.47 -5.53 1.95
C ALA A 159 21.26 -6.42 2.30
N VAL A 160 20.76 -6.31 3.52
CA VAL A 160 19.63 -7.10 4.04
C VAL A 160 18.69 -6.20 4.83
N ILE A 161 17.44 -6.63 4.99
CA ILE A 161 16.45 -5.92 5.80
C ILE A 161 16.39 -6.57 7.19
N ILE A 162 16.76 -5.81 8.21
CA ILE A 162 16.55 -6.17 9.60
C ILE A 162 15.14 -5.73 9.99
N ALA A 163 14.19 -6.66 9.89
CA ALA A 163 12.78 -6.41 10.09
C ALA A 163 12.45 -6.18 11.56
N GLN A 164 11.85 -5.03 11.84
CA GLN A 164 11.32 -4.65 13.15
C GLN A 164 9.85 -5.10 13.30
N SER A 165 9.12 -5.16 12.18
CA SER A 165 7.77 -5.70 12.13
C SER A 165 7.50 -6.38 10.80
N ILE A 166 6.73 -7.46 10.86
CA ILE A 166 6.23 -8.20 9.71
C ILE A 166 4.74 -8.43 9.92
N ALA A 167 3.92 -8.15 8.91
CA ALA A 167 2.48 -8.42 8.92
C ALA A 167 2.08 -9.08 7.60
N LEU A 168 1.05 -9.93 7.63
CA LEU A 168 0.42 -10.41 6.40
C LEU A 168 -0.18 -9.21 5.66
N ALA A 169 -0.01 -9.15 4.34
CA ALA A 169 -0.46 -8.03 3.54
C ALA A 169 -1.40 -8.44 2.38
N PRO A 170 -2.45 -9.23 2.63
CA PRO A 170 -3.40 -9.63 1.60
C PRO A 170 -4.17 -8.43 1.03
N GLU A 171 -4.66 -8.58 -0.19
CA GLU A 171 -5.56 -7.62 -0.83
C GLU A 171 -6.99 -7.73 -0.23
N PRO A 172 -7.82 -6.66 -0.30
CA PRO A 172 -9.20 -6.69 0.17
C PRO A 172 -10.01 -7.87 -0.39
N GLY A 173 -9.89 -8.17 -1.69
CA GLY A 173 -10.60 -9.28 -2.32
C GLY A 173 -10.16 -10.66 -1.83
N GLU A 174 -8.88 -10.85 -1.52
CA GLU A 174 -8.37 -12.10 -0.95
C GLU A 174 -8.92 -12.36 0.45
N ILE A 175 -9.02 -11.30 1.27
CA ILE A 175 -9.61 -11.37 2.60
C ILE A 175 -11.08 -11.74 2.49
N SER A 176 -11.84 -11.06 1.63
CA SER A 176 -13.27 -11.31 1.48
C SER A 176 -13.56 -12.71 0.91
N ALA A 177 -12.69 -13.23 0.03
CA ALA A 177 -12.86 -14.54 -0.59
C ALA A 177 -12.56 -15.71 0.36
N ASN A 178 -11.61 -15.55 1.29
CA ASN A 178 -11.22 -16.61 2.24
C ASN A 178 -10.82 -16.01 3.60
N PRO A 179 -11.77 -15.46 4.38
CA PRO A 179 -11.46 -14.74 5.62
C PRO A 179 -10.97 -15.64 6.75
N GLU A 180 -11.29 -16.94 6.71
CA GLU A 180 -10.96 -17.90 7.78
C GLU A 180 -9.47 -18.02 8.05
N GLN A 181 -8.62 -17.80 7.03
CA GLN A 181 -7.18 -17.87 7.16
C GLN A 181 -6.57 -16.63 7.86
N TYR A 182 -7.33 -15.54 7.98
CA TYR A 182 -6.86 -14.25 8.47
C TYR A 182 -7.51 -13.81 9.78
N TYR A 183 -8.56 -14.49 10.25
CA TYR A 183 -9.24 -14.09 11.48
C TYR A 183 -8.33 -14.13 12.70
N GLY A 184 -8.26 -13.00 13.41
CA GLY A 184 -7.40 -12.82 14.59
C GLY A 184 -5.97 -12.41 14.25
N GLU A 185 -5.58 -12.43 12.98
CA GLU A 185 -4.26 -12.01 12.53
C GLU A 185 -4.19 -10.48 12.39
N THR A 186 -2.98 -9.95 12.56
CA THR A 186 -2.68 -8.54 12.26
C THR A 186 -2.33 -8.44 10.78
N LEU A 187 -3.09 -7.63 10.05
CA LEU A 187 -2.95 -7.44 8.61
C LEU A 187 -2.50 -6.01 8.28
N ALA A 188 -1.78 -5.86 7.18
CA ALA A 188 -1.46 -4.60 6.52
C ALA A 188 -2.10 -4.58 5.12
N VAL A 189 -3.29 -3.99 5.01
CA VAL A 189 -4.13 -4.04 3.81
C VAL A 189 -4.06 -2.70 3.09
N THR A 190 -3.70 -2.72 1.81
CA THR A 190 -3.77 -1.53 0.95
C THR A 190 -4.99 -1.64 0.04
N GLY A 191 -5.69 -0.54 -0.19
CA GLY A 191 -6.82 -0.48 -1.10
C GLY A 191 -7.26 0.95 -1.36
N GLU A 192 -8.15 1.12 -2.33
CA GLU A 192 -8.82 2.39 -2.60
C GLU A 192 -9.99 2.52 -1.63
N VAL A 193 -10.16 3.71 -1.05
CA VAL A 193 -11.30 3.99 -0.19
C VAL A 193 -12.56 4.04 -1.04
N GLY A 194 -13.48 3.11 -0.76
CA GLY A 194 -14.83 3.11 -1.31
C GLY A 194 -15.82 3.84 -0.40
N GLU A 195 -16.97 3.21 -0.14
CA GLU A 195 -18.08 3.85 0.54
C GLU A 195 -17.73 4.24 1.99
N ILE A 196 -17.78 5.54 2.28
CA ILE A 196 -17.63 6.08 3.64
C ILE A 196 -19.00 6.17 4.32
N GLN A 197 -19.23 5.35 5.35
CA GLN A 197 -20.50 5.29 6.08
C GLN A 197 -20.52 6.21 7.30
N SER A 198 -19.39 6.38 7.98
CA SER A 198 -19.24 7.31 9.11
C SER A 198 -17.78 7.71 9.32
N GLU A 199 -17.53 8.60 10.28
CA GLU A 199 -16.17 8.91 10.73
C GLU A 199 -15.49 7.62 11.23
N GLY A 200 -14.43 7.19 10.55
CA GLY A 200 -13.74 5.95 10.86
C GLY A 200 -14.45 4.66 10.42
N THR A 201 -15.43 4.71 9.50
CA THR A 201 -16.02 3.48 8.92
C THR A 201 -16.21 3.64 7.42
N PHE A 202 -15.51 2.80 6.68
CA PHE A 202 -15.45 2.86 5.22
C PHE A 202 -15.15 1.47 4.64
N THR A 203 -15.29 1.32 3.32
CA THR A 203 -14.82 0.10 2.62
C THR A 203 -13.48 0.32 1.92
N LEU A 204 -12.72 -0.75 1.76
CA LEU A 204 -11.57 -0.82 0.87
C LEU A 204 -11.90 -1.69 -0.34
N ASP A 205 -11.66 -1.15 -1.52
CA ASP A 205 -11.68 -1.86 -2.80
C ASP A 205 -10.25 -2.15 -3.27
N GLU A 206 -10.11 -3.11 -4.17
CA GLU A 206 -8.88 -3.40 -4.89
C GLU A 206 -8.86 -2.68 -6.25
N ASP A 207 -7.76 -2.02 -6.61
CA ASP A 207 -7.74 -1.15 -7.79
C ASP A 207 -7.84 -1.91 -9.13
N ARG A 208 -7.78 -3.25 -9.14
CA ARG A 208 -7.41 -4.03 -10.34
C ARG A 208 -8.35 -5.17 -10.75
N LEU A 209 -9.21 -5.74 -9.89
CA LEU A 209 -10.13 -6.80 -10.32
C LEU A 209 -11.59 -6.41 -10.15
N LEU A 210 -12.31 -6.46 -11.27
CA LEU A 210 -13.75 -6.22 -11.28
C LEU A 210 -14.46 -7.37 -10.55
N GLY A 211 -15.04 -7.07 -9.39
CA GLY A 211 -15.98 -7.93 -8.69
C GLY A 211 -15.41 -8.70 -7.50
N ALA A 212 -14.24 -8.32 -6.98
CA ALA A 212 -13.93 -8.64 -5.60
C ALA A 212 -14.92 -7.92 -4.66
N GLU A 213 -15.08 -8.49 -3.48
CA GLU A 213 -15.94 -7.90 -2.46
C GLU A 213 -15.12 -6.92 -1.61
N ASP A 214 -15.61 -5.69 -1.54
CA ASP A 214 -15.19 -4.65 -0.61
C ASP A 214 -14.97 -5.18 0.82
N LEU A 215 -13.85 -4.79 1.42
CA LEU A 215 -13.55 -5.08 2.82
C LEU A 215 -14.03 -3.93 3.70
N LEU A 216 -14.89 -4.21 4.68
CA LEU A 216 -15.27 -3.23 5.69
C LEU A 216 -14.09 -2.93 6.62
N VAL A 217 -13.83 -1.64 6.84
CA VAL A 217 -12.83 -1.14 7.78
C VAL A 217 -13.52 -0.32 8.87
N ILE A 218 -13.17 -0.59 10.12
CA ILE A 218 -13.64 0.17 11.28
C ILE A 218 -12.42 0.65 12.07
N TYR A 219 -12.24 1.96 12.11
CA TYR A 219 -11.33 2.63 13.02
C TYR A 219 -12.04 2.93 14.33
N ALA A 220 -11.72 2.17 15.38
CA ALA A 220 -12.35 2.34 16.68
C ALA A 220 -11.36 2.15 17.84
N GLN A 221 -11.54 2.94 18.90
CA GLN A 221 -10.70 2.87 20.09
C GLN A 221 -11.13 1.72 21.00
N PRO A 222 -10.20 0.92 21.55
CA PRO A 222 -10.55 -0.13 22.49
C PRO A 222 -11.09 0.44 23.81
N LYS A 223 -12.15 -0.17 24.36
CA LYS A 223 -12.84 0.29 25.59
C LYS A 223 -12.05 0.08 26.89
N ALA A 224 -10.97 -0.69 26.90
CA ALA A 224 -10.26 -1.04 28.13
C ALA A 224 -8.72 -1.11 27.99
N GLY A 225 -8.01 -0.50 28.95
CA GLY A 225 -6.75 -1.03 29.49
C GLY A 225 -5.44 -0.75 28.75
N THR A 226 -5.46 -0.23 27.53
CA THR A 226 -4.25 0.15 26.79
C THR A 226 -4.07 1.66 26.78
N SER A 227 -2.85 2.12 27.03
CA SER A 227 -2.40 3.49 26.81
C SER A 227 -2.33 3.82 25.31
N ALA A 228 -3.37 3.46 24.56
CA ALA A 228 -3.58 4.00 23.23
C ALA A 228 -3.83 5.50 23.42
N SER A 229 -2.90 6.31 22.94
CA SER A 229 -3.09 7.74 22.75
C SER A 229 -4.48 7.97 22.14
N GLU A 230 -5.18 9.05 22.52
CA GLU A 230 -6.42 9.47 21.87
C GLU A 230 -6.16 9.61 20.37
N ALA A 231 -6.32 8.52 19.62
CA ALA A 231 -5.92 8.48 18.24
C ALA A 231 -7.10 9.06 17.47
N VAL A 232 -6.86 10.27 16.97
CA VAL A 232 -7.83 11.01 16.17
C VAL A 232 -8.09 10.19 14.92
N PRO A 233 -9.37 9.92 14.58
CA PRO A 233 -9.68 9.20 13.35
C PRO A 233 -9.00 9.91 12.17
N PRO A 234 -8.37 9.15 11.27
CA PRO A 234 -7.74 9.72 10.09
C PRO A 234 -8.80 10.43 9.24
N THR A 235 -8.42 11.56 8.63
CA THR A 235 -9.29 12.18 7.62
C THR A 235 -9.13 11.37 6.35
N ILE A 236 -10.17 10.64 5.97
CA ILE A 236 -10.19 9.80 4.78
C ILE A 236 -11.04 10.48 3.72
N THR A 237 -10.57 10.44 2.47
CA THR A 237 -11.32 10.89 1.30
C THR A 237 -11.74 9.73 0.41
N ASP A 238 -12.86 9.91 -0.28
CA ASP A 238 -13.37 8.98 -1.30
C ASP A 238 -12.34 8.83 -2.43
N ASP A 239 -12.20 7.62 -2.99
CA ASP A 239 -11.22 7.27 -4.01
C ASP A 239 -9.74 7.48 -3.58
N GLU A 240 -9.45 7.55 -2.27
CA GLU A 240 -8.08 7.71 -1.76
C GLU A 240 -7.39 6.35 -1.61
N GLN A 241 -6.17 6.20 -2.14
CA GLN A 241 -5.36 5.04 -1.83
C GLN A 241 -4.82 5.12 -0.39
N VAL A 242 -5.12 4.10 0.42
CA VAL A 242 -4.65 4.05 1.81
C VAL A 242 -4.06 2.68 2.15
N ALA A 243 -3.16 2.67 3.13
CA ALA A 243 -2.67 1.47 3.79
C ALA A 243 -3.24 1.42 5.22
N VAL A 244 -3.93 0.33 5.54
CA VAL A 244 -4.61 0.10 6.82
C VAL A 244 -3.94 -1.04 7.57
N THR A 245 -3.51 -0.79 8.79
CA THR A 245 -3.04 -1.85 9.71
C THR A 245 -4.11 -2.13 10.75
N GLY A 246 -4.47 -3.40 10.92
CA GLY A 246 -5.54 -3.78 11.84
C GLY A 246 -5.61 -5.27 12.11
N VAL A 247 -6.61 -5.67 12.89
CA VAL A 247 -6.91 -7.08 13.17
C VAL A 247 -8.20 -7.48 12.48
N LEU A 248 -8.19 -8.58 11.73
CA LEU A 248 -9.38 -9.07 11.07
C LEU A 248 -10.29 -9.80 12.06
N ARG A 249 -11.58 -9.48 12.03
CA ARG A 249 -12.60 -10.09 12.89
C ARG A 249 -13.88 -10.37 12.11
N PRO A 250 -14.73 -11.30 12.58
CA PRO A 250 -16.09 -11.38 12.09
C PRO A 250 -16.87 -10.15 12.59
N PHE A 251 -17.71 -9.59 11.71
CA PHE A 251 -18.57 -8.49 12.06
C PHE A 251 -19.75 -8.98 12.90
N VAL A 252 -19.58 -8.87 14.22
CA VAL A 252 -20.60 -9.17 15.22
C VAL A 252 -20.74 -7.94 16.12
N VAL A 253 -21.75 -7.11 15.85
CA VAL A 253 -21.90 -5.78 16.49
C VAL A 253 -21.86 -5.88 18.01
N SER A 254 -22.58 -6.83 18.60
CA SER A 254 -22.58 -6.99 20.07
C SER A 254 -21.19 -7.29 20.67
N GLU A 255 -20.29 -7.92 19.91
CA GLU A 255 -18.90 -8.14 20.34
C GLU A 255 -18.04 -6.90 20.11
N LEU A 256 -18.22 -6.21 18.98
CA LEU A 256 -17.52 -4.97 18.68
C LEU A 256 -17.88 -3.86 19.67
N GLU A 257 -19.17 -3.70 19.99
CA GLU A 257 -19.65 -2.77 21.01
C GLU A 257 -19.16 -3.12 22.42
N ARG A 258 -18.88 -4.39 22.70
CA ARG A 258 -18.30 -4.79 23.97
C ARG A 258 -16.84 -4.34 24.07
N ASP A 259 -16.10 -4.46 22.97
CA ASP A 259 -14.64 -4.34 22.95
C ASP A 259 -14.16 -2.93 22.56
N TYR A 260 -14.93 -2.18 21.78
CA TYR A 260 -14.55 -0.88 21.19
C TYR A 260 -15.59 0.23 21.40
N ASP A 261 -15.12 1.47 21.43
CA ASP A 261 -15.94 2.67 21.52
C ASP A 261 -16.41 3.09 20.11
N LEU A 262 -17.51 2.48 19.69
CA LEU A 262 -18.13 2.76 18.39
C LEU A 262 -18.99 4.02 18.50
N THR A 263 -18.81 4.95 17.56
CA THR A 263 -19.48 6.26 17.53
C THR A 263 -20.66 6.31 16.56
N TRP A 264 -21.10 5.16 16.05
CA TRP A 264 -22.19 5.05 15.08
C TRP A 264 -23.52 5.56 15.63
N ASP A 265 -24.32 6.17 14.74
CA ASP A 265 -25.74 6.36 15.02
C ASP A 265 -26.53 5.08 14.71
N ALA A 266 -27.77 5.01 15.24
CA ALA A 266 -28.61 3.83 15.13
C ALA A 266 -28.93 3.45 13.66
N GLY A 267 -28.94 4.41 12.74
CA GLY A 267 -29.21 4.15 11.32
C GLY A 267 -28.01 3.49 10.65
N VAL A 268 -26.79 4.00 10.88
CA VAL A 268 -25.54 3.40 10.39
C VAL A 268 -25.39 1.98 10.93
N GLN A 269 -25.64 1.78 12.23
CA GLN A 269 -25.57 0.46 12.84
C GLN A 269 -26.57 -0.53 12.20
N GLU A 270 -27.83 -0.14 12.02
CA GLU A 270 -28.86 -1.02 11.41
C GLU A 270 -28.46 -1.41 9.97
N GLN A 271 -27.88 -0.48 9.22
CA GLN A 271 -27.40 -0.76 7.87
C GLN A 271 -26.21 -1.73 7.87
N LEU A 272 -25.20 -1.47 8.71
CA LEU A 272 -24.04 -2.36 8.82
C LEU A 272 -24.43 -3.77 9.27
N GLU A 273 -25.35 -3.92 10.22
CA GLU A 273 -25.88 -5.23 10.63
C GLU A 273 -26.59 -5.96 9.48
N ALA A 274 -27.31 -5.25 8.62
CA ALA A 274 -27.99 -5.84 7.47
C ALA A 274 -27.01 -6.31 6.38
N ASP A 275 -25.96 -5.52 6.12
CA ASP A 275 -25.07 -5.71 4.96
C ASP A 275 -23.80 -6.53 5.29
N TYR A 276 -23.37 -6.53 6.56
CA TYR A 276 -22.09 -7.10 6.99
C TYR A 276 -22.18 -8.19 8.06
N SER A 277 -23.36 -8.61 8.52
CA SER A 277 -23.47 -9.65 9.56
C SER A 277 -22.61 -10.88 9.25
N GLU A 278 -21.70 -11.22 10.18
CA GLU A 278 -20.76 -12.35 10.10
C GLU A 278 -19.71 -12.27 8.96
N ARG A 279 -19.69 -11.19 8.16
CA ARG A 279 -18.66 -10.93 7.15
C ARG A 279 -17.35 -10.46 7.81
N PRO A 280 -16.20 -10.60 7.13
CA PRO A 280 -14.94 -10.07 7.63
C PRO A 280 -14.98 -8.55 7.76
N VAL A 281 -14.41 -8.05 8.86
CA VAL A 281 -14.19 -6.63 9.11
C VAL A 281 -12.79 -6.42 9.67
N LEU A 282 -12.07 -5.44 9.12
CA LEU A 282 -10.76 -5.05 9.60
C LEU A 282 -10.91 -3.97 10.67
N ILE A 283 -10.53 -4.30 11.92
CA ILE A 283 -10.49 -3.30 12.99
C ILE A 283 -9.16 -2.56 12.92
N ALA A 284 -9.21 -1.37 12.33
CA ALA A 284 -8.04 -0.55 12.06
C ALA A 284 -7.45 0.03 13.34
N THR A 285 -6.14 -0.10 13.46
CA THR A 285 -5.31 0.54 14.48
C THR A 285 -4.59 1.76 13.92
N ALA A 286 -4.27 1.74 12.64
CA ALA A 286 -3.66 2.85 11.91
C ALA A 286 -4.14 2.85 10.46
N VAL A 287 -4.25 4.05 9.88
CA VAL A 287 -4.48 4.26 8.46
C VAL A 287 -3.51 5.32 8.00
N TYR A 288 -2.83 5.05 6.91
CA TYR A 288 -1.85 5.93 6.30
C TYR A 288 -2.32 6.24 4.88
N SER A 289 -2.27 7.51 4.47
CA SER A 289 -2.38 7.82 3.05
C SER A 289 -1.23 7.10 2.35
N SER A 290 -1.57 6.26 1.38
CA SER A 290 -0.57 5.52 0.62
C SER A 290 0.24 6.55 -0.15
N ALA A 291 1.52 6.67 0.17
CA ALA A 291 2.44 7.53 -0.57
C ALA A 291 2.89 6.86 -1.87
N ILE A 292 2.26 5.74 -2.29
CA ILE A 292 2.51 5.09 -3.58
C ILE A 292 2.08 6.09 -4.66
N PRO A 293 3.02 6.70 -5.40
CA PRO A 293 2.68 7.57 -6.52
C PRO A 293 2.19 6.72 -7.70
N ASP A 294 1.20 7.25 -8.44
CA ASP A 294 0.74 6.71 -9.74
C ASP A 294 1.86 6.51 -10.77
#